data_AF-A0AA96CXC4-F1
#
_entry.id   AF-A0AA96CXC4-F1
#
_cell.length_a   1.000
_cell.length_b   1.000
_cell.length_c   1.000
_cell.angle_alpha   90.00
_cell.angle_beta   90.00
_cell.angle_gamma   90.00
#
_symmetry.space_group_name_H-M   'P 1'
#
loop_
_entity.id
_entity.type
_entity.pdbx_description
1 polymer ?
#
loop_
_entity_poly.entity_id
_entity_poly.type
_entity_poly.pdbx_seq_one_letter_code
_entity_poly.pdbx_strand_id
1 'polypeptide(L)'
;MKLLEENYEINFSKVNFLERKTKIENKKTIICGASKVGKSYLVYDFLSNFKNEEYLYIDFFDLRNSNIDKELSLLDDFISLKDIKVLVLENFNNQCKIPNCENIILTSQKSIEYKNFKKIELFALDFEEYLLFDNKHQNITQSFNNFLKYGNLPLSINTEEHKKISKMQDIIKMNSKDDTSYEILKILIENIDEKKSIFQLFNQLKSKIKISKDRFYEECKELEDKNSIFFVGKYNQEKSLKKIYSYNYAFLGAISFSKKFKQEFTNMIFLELLKEKKLFIILITLIFI
;
A
#
# COMPACT_ATOMS: atom_id res chain seq x y z
N MET A 1 20.31 -8.39 -22.93
CA MET A 1 19.14 -9.22 -22.61
C MET A 1 19.40 -10.14 -21.41
N LYS A 2 20.50 -9.97 -20.66
CA LYS A 2 20.80 -10.86 -19.54
C LYS A 2 19.75 -10.69 -18.44
N LEU A 3 19.43 -9.44 -18.08
CA LEU A 3 18.50 -9.17 -16.99
C LEU A 3 17.07 -9.58 -17.36
N LEU A 4 16.66 -9.40 -18.62
CA LEU A 4 15.36 -9.91 -19.08
C LEU A 4 15.26 -11.44 -18.94
N GLU A 5 16.31 -12.19 -19.30
CA GLU A 5 16.35 -13.65 -19.10
C GLU A 5 16.29 -14.02 -17.60
N GLU A 6 17.07 -13.35 -16.75
CA GLU A 6 17.08 -13.62 -15.30
C GLU A 6 15.72 -13.34 -14.63
N ASN A 7 14.99 -12.32 -15.10
CA ASN A 7 13.63 -12.01 -14.63
C ASN A 7 12.58 -12.98 -15.20
N TYR A 8 12.81 -13.52 -16.40
CA TYR A 8 11.96 -14.53 -17.02
C TYR A 8 12.06 -15.89 -16.30
N GLU A 9 13.21 -16.23 -15.72
CA GLU A 9 13.41 -17.47 -14.96
C GLU A 9 12.75 -17.47 -13.57
N ILE A 10 12.13 -16.36 -13.13
CA ILE A 10 11.50 -16.26 -11.82
C ILE A 10 10.24 -17.13 -11.74
N ASN A 11 10.23 -18.05 -10.77
CA ASN A 11 9.15 -19.01 -10.58
C ASN A 11 8.37 -18.76 -9.28
N PHE A 12 7.06 -18.50 -9.41
CA PHE A 12 6.16 -18.28 -8.27
C PHE A 12 5.24 -19.46 -7.94
N SER A 13 5.33 -20.59 -8.67
CA SER A 13 4.46 -21.77 -8.48
C SER A 13 4.49 -22.39 -7.08
N LYS A 14 5.53 -22.11 -6.28
CA LYS A 14 5.69 -22.60 -4.91
C LYS A 14 5.29 -21.58 -3.84
N VAL A 15 4.84 -20.39 -4.22
CA VAL A 15 4.43 -19.38 -3.26
C VAL A 15 3.04 -19.73 -2.74
N ASN A 16 2.96 -20.11 -1.47
CA ASN A 16 1.68 -20.19 -0.78
C ASN A 16 1.16 -18.77 -0.56
N PHE A 17 0.10 -18.40 -1.26
CA PHE A 17 -0.63 -17.16 -1.04
C PHE A 17 -2.03 -17.49 -0.50
N LEU A 18 -2.59 -16.51 0.21
CA LEU A 18 -3.95 -16.55 0.68
C LEU A 18 -4.79 -15.66 -0.22
N GLU A 19 -5.92 -16.19 -0.65
CA GLU A 19 -6.81 -15.55 -1.59
C GLU A 19 -7.38 -14.25 -1.02
N ARG A 20 -7.38 -13.19 -1.83
CA ARG A 20 -8.01 -11.91 -1.51
C ARG A 20 -9.44 -11.90 -2.03
N LYS A 21 -10.32 -11.10 -1.42
CA LYS A 21 -11.67 -10.88 -1.98
C LYS A 21 -11.63 -10.25 -3.38
N THR A 22 -10.64 -9.39 -3.60
CA THR A 22 -10.39 -8.74 -4.90
C THR A 22 -9.55 -9.64 -5.79
N LYS A 23 -9.92 -9.77 -7.08
CA LYS A 23 -9.20 -10.57 -8.09
C LYS A 23 -8.81 -9.75 -9.31
N ILE A 24 -7.81 -10.23 -10.06
CA ILE A 24 -7.44 -9.68 -11.37
C ILE A 24 -8.26 -10.41 -12.44
N GLU A 25 -9.23 -9.72 -13.03
CA GLU A 25 -10.12 -10.30 -14.06
C GLU A 25 -9.84 -9.74 -15.45
N ASN A 26 -9.25 -8.55 -15.55
CA ASN A 26 -9.00 -7.88 -16.80
C ASN A 26 -7.57 -8.13 -17.28
N LYS A 27 -7.43 -8.35 -18.59
CA LYS A 27 -6.12 -8.56 -19.24
C LYS A 27 -5.11 -7.44 -18.97
N LYS A 28 -5.58 -6.18 -18.97
CA LYS A 28 -4.76 -5.00 -18.67
C LYS A 28 -5.21 -4.39 -17.35
N THR A 29 -4.42 -4.57 -16.31
CA THR A 29 -4.78 -4.18 -14.94
C THR A 29 -3.67 -3.38 -14.27
N ILE A 30 -4.05 -2.32 -13.55
CA ILE A 30 -3.19 -1.56 -12.65
C ILE A 30 -3.64 -1.83 -11.22
N ILE A 31 -2.71 -2.21 -10.36
CA ILE A 31 -2.95 -2.37 -8.92
C ILE A 31 -2.23 -1.25 -8.18
N CYS A 32 -2.99 -0.32 -7.61
CA CYS A 32 -2.49 0.76 -6.77
C CYS A 32 -2.80 0.49 -5.30
N GLY A 33 -1.96 1.00 -4.39
CA GLY A 33 -2.23 0.95 -2.96
C GLY A 33 -0.98 1.14 -2.12
N ALA A 34 -1.16 1.44 -0.84
CA ALA A 34 -0.06 1.70 0.09
C ALA A 34 0.93 0.51 0.18
N SER A 35 2.09 0.77 0.79
CA SER A 35 3.11 -0.28 0.96
C SER A 35 2.58 -1.44 1.81
N LYS A 36 2.99 -2.67 1.47
CA LYS A 36 2.69 -3.91 2.22
C LYS A 36 1.21 -4.30 2.37
N VAL A 37 0.28 -3.68 1.63
CA VAL A 37 -1.15 -4.07 1.63
C VAL A 37 -1.45 -5.40 0.90
N GLY A 38 -0.44 -6.05 0.32
CA GLY A 38 -0.58 -7.36 -0.34
C GLY A 38 -0.70 -7.33 -1.87
N LYS A 39 -0.26 -6.26 -2.54
CA LYS A 39 -0.29 -6.14 -4.01
C LYS A 39 0.41 -7.32 -4.71
N SER A 40 1.62 -7.67 -4.28
CA SER A 40 2.41 -8.76 -4.88
C SER A 40 1.70 -10.11 -4.79
N TYR A 41 1.02 -10.38 -3.67
CA TYR A 41 0.27 -11.62 -3.48
C TYR A 41 -0.94 -11.73 -4.42
N LEU A 42 -1.58 -10.61 -4.75
CA LEU A 42 -2.65 -10.58 -5.76
C LEU A 42 -2.11 -10.87 -7.16
N VAL A 43 -0.87 -10.46 -7.45
CA VAL A 43 -0.19 -10.82 -8.71
C VAL A 43 0.18 -12.29 -8.73
N TYR A 44 0.74 -12.83 -7.65
CA TYR A 44 1.11 -14.25 -7.57
C TYR A 44 -0.09 -15.17 -7.73
N ASP A 45 -1.23 -14.81 -7.14
CA ASP A 45 -2.51 -15.50 -7.34
C ASP A 45 -2.90 -15.55 -8.82
N PHE A 46 -2.85 -14.41 -9.51
CA PHE A 46 -3.14 -14.37 -10.94
C PHE A 46 -2.16 -15.22 -11.76
N LEU A 47 -0.86 -15.11 -11.49
CA LEU A 47 0.19 -15.86 -12.18
C LEU A 47 0.11 -17.38 -11.96
N SER A 48 -0.50 -17.84 -10.86
CA SER A 48 -0.69 -19.27 -10.58
C SER A 48 -1.54 -20.00 -11.64
N ASN A 49 -2.29 -19.24 -12.44
CA ASN A 49 -3.08 -19.77 -13.56
C ASN A 49 -2.26 -19.97 -14.84
N PHE A 50 -0.97 -19.60 -14.84
CA PHE A 50 -0.07 -19.66 -16.00
C PHE A 50 1.14 -20.53 -15.68
N LYS A 51 1.75 -21.11 -16.73
CA LYS A 51 3.04 -21.79 -16.60
C LYS A 51 4.16 -20.77 -16.46
N ASN A 52 5.28 -21.18 -15.89
CA ASN A 52 6.42 -20.27 -15.65
C ASN A 52 6.96 -19.67 -16.94
N GLU A 53 6.93 -20.43 -18.04
CA GLU A 53 7.42 -19.98 -19.35
C GLU A 53 6.44 -19.01 -20.04
N GLU A 54 5.22 -18.83 -19.51
CA GLU A 54 4.20 -17.98 -20.13
C GLU A 54 4.22 -16.55 -19.60
N TYR A 55 5.03 -16.23 -18.58
CA TYR A 55 5.05 -14.91 -17.98
C TYR A 55 6.46 -14.34 -17.80
N LEU A 56 6.55 -13.01 -17.81
CA LEU A 56 7.74 -12.25 -17.44
C LEU A 56 7.40 -11.33 -16.26
N TYR A 57 8.18 -11.42 -15.19
CA TYR A 57 8.00 -10.64 -13.99
C TYR A 57 9.20 -9.73 -13.74
N ILE A 58 8.99 -8.42 -13.76
CA ILE A 58 10.04 -7.43 -13.48
C ILE A 58 9.61 -6.60 -12.27
N ASP A 59 10.36 -6.71 -11.17
CA ASP A 59 10.25 -5.80 -10.04
C ASP A 59 11.30 -4.69 -10.15
N PHE A 60 10.84 -3.45 -10.31
CA PHE A 60 11.71 -2.27 -10.38
C PHE A 60 12.36 -1.90 -9.05
N PHE A 61 11.92 -2.46 -7.93
CA PHE A 61 12.56 -2.30 -6.62
C PHE A 61 13.54 -3.42 -6.29
N ASP A 62 13.65 -4.45 -7.13
CA ASP A 62 14.69 -5.46 -6.99
C ASP A 62 16.05 -4.85 -7.30
N LEU A 63 16.94 -4.81 -6.30
CA LEU A 63 18.28 -4.24 -6.43
C LEU A 63 19.13 -4.97 -7.49
N ARG A 64 18.81 -6.23 -7.80
CA ARG A 64 19.45 -7.00 -8.88
C ARG A 64 19.12 -6.42 -10.26
N ASN A 65 18.02 -5.70 -10.40
CA ASN A 65 17.56 -5.02 -11.61
C ASN A 65 18.16 -3.62 -11.81
N SER A 66 19.22 -3.25 -11.08
CA SER A 66 19.85 -1.92 -11.11
C SER A 66 20.18 -1.31 -12.50
N ASN A 67 20.31 -2.13 -13.55
CA ASN A 67 20.60 -1.69 -14.91
C ASN A 67 19.56 -2.17 -15.94
N ILE A 68 18.38 -2.62 -15.50
CA ILE A 68 17.35 -3.17 -16.38
C ILE A 68 16.91 -2.16 -17.45
N ASP A 69 16.95 -0.86 -17.15
CA ASP A 69 16.57 0.23 -18.05
C ASP A 69 17.26 0.17 -19.43
N LYS A 70 18.50 -0.34 -19.47
CA LYS A 70 19.25 -0.52 -20.73
C LYS A 70 18.69 -1.63 -21.62
N GLU A 71 17.95 -2.57 -21.04
CA GLU A 71 17.33 -3.69 -21.74
C GLU A 71 15.83 -3.49 -22.00
N LEU A 72 15.18 -2.53 -21.33
CA LEU A 72 13.75 -2.26 -21.50
C LEU A 72 13.37 -1.83 -22.93
N SER A 73 14.31 -1.30 -23.71
CA SER A 73 14.09 -1.00 -25.14
C SER A 73 13.91 -2.26 -26.00
N LEU A 74 14.35 -3.42 -25.52
CA LEU A 74 14.25 -4.72 -26.19
C LEU A 74 13.06 -5.55 -25.67
N LEU A 75 12.22 -4.97 -24.81
CA LEU A 75 11.17 -5.70 -24.11
C LEU A 75 10.09 -6.25 -25.06
N ASP A 76 9.66 -5.47 -26.06
CA ASP A 76 8.70 -5.93 -27.08
C ASP A 76 9.26 -7.12 -27.90
N ASP A 77 10.53 -7.05 -28.30
CA ASP A 77 11.20 -8.12 -29.05
C ASP A 77 11.32 -9.38 -28.18
N PHE A 78 11.67 -9.21 -26.90
CA PHE A 78 11.80 -10.32 -25.97
C PHE A 78 10.47 -11.03 -25.69
N ILE A 79 9.39 -10.26 -25.49
CA ILE A 79 8.02 -10.78 -25.34
C ILE A 79 7.63 -11.61 -26.56
N SER A 80 7.90 -11.10 -27.75
CA SER A 80 7.58 -11.77 -29.01
C SER A 80 8.44 -13.04 -29.22
N LEU A 81 9.72 -12.98 -28.87
CA LEU A 81 10.67 -14.09 -29.02
C LEU A 81 10.32 -15.28 -28.11
N LYS A 82 9.89 -15.01 -26.88
CA LYS A 82 9.60 -16.03 -25.86
C LYS A 82 8.12 -16.44 -25.80
N ASP A 83 7.27 -15.83 -26.63
CA ASP A 83 5.80 -16.02 -26.61
C ASP A 83 5.17 -15.74 -25.23
N ILE A 84 5.62 -14.65 -24.59
CA ILE A 84 5.15 -14.25 -23.26
C ILE A 84 3.68 -13.80 -23.33
N LYS A 85 2.82 -14.46 -22.54
CA LYS A 85 1.37 -14.19 -22.44
C LYS A 85 1.03 -13.20 -21.33
N VAL A 86 1.86 -13.11 -20.29
CA VAL A 86 1.65 -12.21 -19.16
C VAL A 86 2.92 -11.43 -18.84
N LEU A 87 2.83 -10.10 -18.91
CA LEU A 87 3.86 -9.20 -18.40
C LEU A 87 3.43 -8.60 -17.07
N VAL A 88 4.28 -8.76 -16.05
CA VAL A 88 4.16 -8.04 -14.78
C VAL A 88 5.27 -7.02 -14.66
N LEU A 89 4.88 -5.76 -14.44
CA LEU A 89 5.76 -4.65 -14.10
C LEU A 89 5.43 -4.20 -12.67
N GLU A 90 6.17 -4.73 -11.70
CA GLU A 90 5.96 -4.44 -10.28
C GLU A 90 6.73 -3.19 -9.84
N ASN A 91 6.11 -2.39 -8.95
CA ASN A 91 6.65 -1.11 -8.47
C ASN A 91 6.94 -0.14 -9.63
N PHE A 92 6.05 -0.14 -10.62
CA PHE A 92 6.13 0.69 -11.81
C PHE A 92 5.95 2.18 -11.49
N ASN A 93 6.85 2.96 -12.06
CA ASN A 93 6.95 4.41 -11.98
C ASN A 93 7.43 4.99 -13.34
N ASN A 94 6.82 4.52 -14.43
CA ASN A 94 7.02 5.01 -15.79
C ASN A 94 8.44 4.84 -16.34
N GLN A 95 9.17 3.81 -15.91
CA GLN A 95 10.54 3.54 -16.35
C GLN A 95 10.63 3.17 -17.84
N CYS A 96 9.57 2.61 -18.42
CA CYS A 96 9.50 2.26 -19.83
C CYS A 96 8.12 2.55 -20.43
N LYS A 97 8.05 2.51 -21.76
CA LYS A 97 6.77 2.42 -22.47
C LYS A 97 6.16 1.04 -22.23
N ILE A 98 4.84 0.99 -22.12
CA ILE A 98 4.12 -0.28 -21.95
C ILE A 98 4.17 -1.04 -23.28
N PRO A 99 4.78 -2.25 -23.31
CA PRO A 99 4.91 -3.05 -24.53
C PRO A 99 3.58 -3.70 -24.91
N ASN A 100 3.53 -4.34 -26.08
CA ASN A 100 2.38 -5.15 -26.46
C ASN A 100 2.49 -6.57 -25.88
N CYS A 101 1.53 -6.95 -25.04
CA CYS A 101 1.39 -8.31 -24.49
C CYS A 101 -0.10 -8.59 -24.25
N GLU A 102 -0.48 -9.87 -24.27
CA GLU A 102 -1.88 -10.27 -24.08
C GLU A 102 -2.41 -9.78 -22.72
N ASN A 103 -1.67 -10.07 -21.65
CA ASN A 103 -1.97 -9.62 -20.30
C ASN A 103 -0.84 -8.72 -19.78
N ILE A 104 -1.19 -7.59 -19.18
CA ILE A 104 -0.25 -6.65 -18.58
C ILE A 104 -0.77 -6.25 -17.21
N ILE A 105 0.04 -6.54 -16.19
CA ILE A 105 -0.22 -6.13 -14.81
C ILE A 105 0.83 -5.11 -14.41
N LEU A 106 0.37 -3.92 -14.05
CA LEU A 106 1.22 -2.89 -13.45
C LEU A 106 0.89 -2.83 -11.97
N THR A 107 1.90 -2.78 -11.09
CA THR A 107 1.67 -2.40 -9.69
C THR A 107 2.36 -1.09 -9.38
N SER A 108 1.72 -0.26 -8.56
CA SER A 108 2.34 0.97 -8.08
C SER A 108 1.88 1.30 -6.67
N GLN A 109 2.69 2.06 -5.94
CA GLN A 109 2.24 2.64 -4.68
C GLN A 109 1.38 3.88 -4.90
N LYS A 110 1.72 4.67 -5.92
CA LYS A 110 0.98 5.87 -6.28
C LYS A 110 -0.18 5.51 -7.18
N SER A 111 -1.23 6.32 -7.13
CA SER A 111 -2.30 6.27 -8.12
C SER A 111 -1.75 6.61 -9.50
N ILE A 112 -1.71 5.63 -10.41
CA ILE A 112 -1.38 5.81 -11.83
C ILE A 112 -2.59 5.47 -12.70
N GLU A 113 -2.69 6.12 -13.85
CA GLU A 113 -3.79 5.92 -14.80
C GLU A 113 -3.24 5.76 -16.22
N TYR A 114 -3.69 4.71 -16.88
CA TYR A 114 -3.42 4.45 -18.29
C TYR A 114 -4.72 4.15 -19.01
N LYS A 115 -4.83 4.65 -20.24
CA LYS A 115 -5.97 4.34 -21.11
C LYS A 115 -6.04 2.83 -21.33
N ASN A 116 -7.23 2.26 -21.28
CA ASN A 116 -7.52 0.84 -21.47
C ASN A 116 -7.00 -0.11 -20.36
N PHE A 117 -6.57 0.42 -19.22
CA PHE A 117 -6.26 -0.40 -18.04
C PHE A 117 -7.42 -0.33 -17.03
N LYS A 118 -7.80 -1.48 -16.49
CA LYS A 118 -8.66 -1.52 -15.31
C LYS A 118 -7.82 -1.17 -14.07
N LYS A 119 -8.26 -0.20 -13.28
CA LYS A 119 -7.62 0.13 -12.01
C LYS A 119 -8.26 -0.65 -10.86
N ILE A 120 -7.42 -1.29 -10.06
CA ILE A 120 -7.73 -1.88 -8.76
C ILE A 120 -7.02 -1.05 -7.71
N GLU A 121 -7.80 -0.45 -6.80
CA GLU A 121 -7.27 0.19 -5.62
C GLU A 121 -7.33 -0.80 -4.46
N LEU A 122 -6.16 -1.27 -4.02
CA LEU A 122 -6.03 -2.31 -3.01
C LEU A 122 -5.71 -1.69 -1.65
N PHE A 123 -6.59 -1.94 -0.69
CA PHE A 123 -6.39 -1.59 0.72
C PHE A 123 -5.86 -2.80 1.50
N ALA A 124 -5.43 -2.52 2.74
CA ALA A 124 -5.11 -3.55 3.72
C ALA A 124 -6.32 -4.45 4.02
N LEU A 125 -6.10 -5.53 4.77
CA LEU A 125 -7.14 -6.53 5.03
C LEU A 125 -8.30 -5.88 5.79
N ASP A 126 -9.53 -6.21 5.40
CA ASP A 126 -10.66 -6.03 6.34
C ASP A 126 -10.63 -7.14 7.39
N PHE A 127 -11.48 -7.07 8.40
CA PHE A 127 -11.48 -8.08 9.44
C PHE A 127 -11.83 -9.50 8.94
N GLU A 128 -12.67 -9.63 7.90
CA GLU A 128 -13.01 -10.95 7.35
C GLU A 128 -11.82 -11.55 6.58
N GLU A 129 -11.14 -10.76 5.75
CA GLU A 129 -9.87 -11.16 5.14
C GLU A 129 -8.82 -11.46 6.22
N TYR A 130 -8.76 -10.70 7.30
CA TYR A 130 -7.84 -10.99 8.41
C TYR A 130 -8.10 -12.37 9.02
N LEU A 131 -9.37 -12.74 9.24
CA LEU A 131 -9.74 -14.06 9.77
C LEU A 131 -9.36 -15.20 8.82
N LEU A 132 -9.53 -15.00 7.51
CA LEU A 132 -9.11 -15.98 6.51
C LEU A 132 -7.59 -16.20 6.52
N PHE A 133 -6.82 -15.18 6.88
CA PHE A 133 -5.37 -15.27 6.97
C PHE A 133 -4.88 -15.80 8.32
N ASP A 134 -5.70 -15.72 9.37
CA ASP A 134 -5.37 -16.19 10.72
C ASP A 134 -5.56 -17.71 10.86
N ASN A 135 -4.61 -18.46 10.31
CA ASN A 135 -4.61 -19.93 10.33
C ASN A 135 -4.33 -20.54 11.72
N LYS A 136 -4.24 -19.73 12.79
CA LYS A 136 -3.90 -20.20 14.14
C LYS A 136 -5.09 -20.79 14.90
N HIS A 137 -6.25 -20.94 14.24
CA HIS A 137 -7.50 -21.45 14.82
C HIS A 137 -7.86 -20.79 16.17
N GLN A 138 -7.54 -19.50 16.30
CA GLN A 138 -7.87 -18.72 17.49
C GLN A 138 -9.36 -18.42 17.51
N ASN A 139 -9.92 -18.17 18.69
CA ASN A 139 -11.29 -17.69 18.77
C ASN A 139 -11.39 -16.28 18.17
N ILE A 140 -12.58 -15.93 17.66
CA ILE A 140 -12.81 -14.67 16.94
C ILE A 140 -12.48 -13.43 17.79
N THR A 141 -12.71 -13.50 19.11
CA THR A 141 -12.38 -12.42 20.04
C THR A 141 -10.88 -12.16 20.11
N GLN A 142 -10.07 -13.22 20.16
CA GLN A 142 -8.61 -13.11 20.17
C GLN A 142 -8.08 -12.58 18.83
N SER A 143 -8.61 -13.08 17.71
CA SER A 143 -8.26 -12.57 16.37
C SER A 143 -8.62 -11.09 16.23
N PHE A 144 -9.78 -10.65 16.73
CA PHE A 144 -10.19 -9.25 16.74
C PHE A 144 -9.28 -8.38 17.62
N ASN A 145 -8.92 -8.84 18.81
CA ASN A 145 -7.96 -8.14 19.67
C ASN A 145 -6.60 -7.99 19.00
N ASN A 146 -6.13 -9.02 18.30
CA ASN A 146 -4.89 -8.98 17.54
C ASN A 146 -4.97 -8.02 16.35
N PHE A 147 -6.09 -8.03 15.62
CA PHE A 147 -6.37 -7.09 14.52
C PHE A 147 -6.35 -5.64 15.03
N LEU A 148 -7.01 -5.34 16.14
CA LEU A 148 -6.99 -4.01 16.75
C LEU A 148 -5.59 -3.59 17.21
N LYS A 149 -4.84 -4.49 17.84
CA LYS A 149 -3.54 -4.18 18.45
C LYS A 149 -2.41 -4.06 17.42
N TYR A 150 -2.41 -4.90 16.39
CA TYR A 150 -1.29 -5.03 15.45
C TYR A 150 -1.62 -4.55 14.02
N GLY A 151 -2.86 -4.14 13.80
CA GLY A 151 -3.29 -3.58 12.53
C GLY A 151 -3.75 -4.64 11.54
N ASN A 152 -3.91 -4.17 10.31
CA ASN A 152 -4.60 -4.84 9.23
C ASN A 152 -3.68 -5.30 8.09
N LEU A 153 -2.36 -5.20 8.25
CA LEU A 153 -1.41 -5.62 7.22
C LEU A 153 -1.24 -7.14 7.24
N PRO A 154 -1.24 -7.83 6.08
CA PRO A 154 -1.07 -9.28 6.01
C PRO A 154 0.18 -9.79 6.74
N LEU A 155 1.28 -9.03 6.66
CA LEU A 155 2.54 -9.38 7.32
C LEU A 155 2.39 -9.54 8.84
N SER A 156 1.48 -8.80 9.48
CA SER A 156 1.31 -8.79 10.93
C SER A 156 0.75 -10.11 11.50
N ILE A 157 0.09 -10.92 10.68
CA ILE A 157 -0.61 -12.15 11.10
C ILE A 157 0.41 -13.27 11.37
N ASN A 158 1.35 -13.44 10.44
CA ASN A 158 2.39 -14.46 10.48
C ASN A 158 3.65 -14.02 11.24
N THR A 159 3.73 -12.75 11.64
CA THR A 159 4.84 -12.25 12.46
C THR A 159 4.68 -12.69 13.92
N GLU A 160 5.76 -13.19 14.51
CA GLU A 160 5.84 -13.51 15.94
C GLU A 160 5.55 -12.28 16.81
N GLU A 161 4.83 -12.45 17.92
CA GLU A 161 4.30 -11.33 18.72
C GLU A 161 5.39 -10.31 19.12
N HIS A 162 6.54 -10.80 19.58
CA HIS A 162 7.67 -9.96 20.02
C HIS A 162 8.33 -9.16 18.88
N LYS A 163 8.08 -9.51 17.61
CA LYS A 163 8.60 -8.81 16.42
C LYS A 163 7.58 -7.86 15.78
N LYS A 164 6.30 -7.91 16.18
CA LYS A 164 5.24 -7.15 15.49
C LYS A 164 5.49 -5.63 15.53
N ILE A 165 5.86 -5.09 16.69
CA ILE A 165 6.12 -3.66 16.86
C ILE A 165 7.32 -3.22 16.01
N SER A 166 8.44 -3.93 16.08
CA SER A 166 9.63 -3.58 15.29
C SER A 166 9.35 -3.66 13.79
N LYS A 167 8.59 -4.68 13.33
CA LYS A 167 8.17 -4.77 11.93
C LYS A 167 7.26 -3.61 11.50
N MET A 168 6.36 -3.13 12.34
CA MET A 168 5.56 -1.94 12.02
C MET A 168 6.43 -0.69 11.91
N GLN A 169 7.40 -0.53 12.82
CA GLN A 169 8.37 0.58 12.75
C GLN A 169 9.24 0.50 11.49
N ASP A 170 9.66 -0.70 11.09
CA ASP A 170 10.38 -0.92 9.83
C ASP A 170 9.53 -0.47 8.64
N ILE A 171 8.24 -0.80 8.62
CA ILE A 171 7.33 -0.37 7.54
C ILE A 171 7.21 1.16 7.50
N ILE A 172 7.10 1.83 8.64
CA ILE A 172 7.04 3.31 8.70
C ILE A 172 8.32 3.91 8.12
N LYS A 173 9.50 3.38 8.50
CA LYS A 173 10.80 3.80 7.95
C LYS A 173 10.90 3.54 6.46
N MET A 174 10.49 2.36 5.99
CA MET A 174 10.49 2.01 4.56
C MET A 174 9.60 2.91 3.69
N ASN A 175 8.54 3.48 4.27
CA ASN A 175 7.67 4.43 3.58
C ASN A 175 8.27 5.85 3.51
N SER A 176 9.44 6.08 4.11
CA SER A 176 10.10 7.38 4.24
C SER A 176 11.37 7.41 3.40
N LYS A 177 11.59 8.51 2.65
CA LYS A 177 12.78 8.66 1.78
C LYS A 177 14.05 8.99 2.55
N ASP A 178 13.90 9.73 3.64
CA ASP A 178 14.95 10.27 4.49
C ASP A 178 14.39 10.50 5.91
N ASP A 179 15.25 10.91 6.84
CA ASP A 179 14.86 11.20 8.23
C ASP A 179 13.81 12.32 8.34
N THR A 180 13.82 13.28 7.41
CA THR A 180 12.82 14.36 7.39
C THR A 180 11.44 13.80 7.03
N SER A 181 11.36 12.95 6.02
CA SER A 181 10.15 12.25 5.58
C SER A 181 9.60 11.36 6.69
N TYR A 182 10.50 10.71 7.44
CA TYR A 182 10.14 9.90 8.60
C TYR A 182 9.50 10.73 9.70
N GLU A 183 10.09 11.87 10.06
CA GLU A 183 9.51 12.76 11.08
C GLU A 183 8.18 13.41 10.63
N ILE A 184 8.02 13.68 9.32
CA ILE A 184 6.74 14.12 8.74
C ILE A 184 5.67 13.03 8.88
N LEU A 185 5.97 11.80 8.46
CA LEU A 185 5.03 10.69 8.57
C LEU A 185 4.67 10.42 10.04
N LYS A 186 5.67 10.46 10.93
CA LYS A 186 5.49 10.30 12.37
C LYS A 186 4.54 11.35 12.96
N ILE A 187 4.72 12.64 12.66
CA ILE A 187 3.81 13.67 13.18
C ILE A 187 2.39 13.51 12.62
N LEU A 188 2.22 13.04 11.38
CA LEU A 188 0.89 12.75 10.83
C LEU A 188 0.22 11.59 11.58
N ILE A 189 0.97 10.51 11.86
CA ILE A 189 0.46 9.36 12.64
C ILE A 189 0.13 9.76 14.09
N GLU A 190 0.95 10.59 14.75
CA GLU A 190 0.70 11.07 16.12
C GLU A 190 -0.62 11.88 16.26
N ASN A 191 -1.14 12.38 15.14
CA ASN A 191 -2.31 13.26 15.05
C ASN A 191 -3.47 12.62 14.26
N ILE A 192 -3.53 11.29 14.13
CA ILE A 192 -4.72 10.65 13.56
C ILE A 192 -6.00 11.00 14.33
N ASP A 193 -7.10 11.13 13.62
CA ASP A 193 -8.42 11.60 14.09
C ASP A 193 -8.48 13.04 14.67
N GLU A 194 -7.34 13.73 14.76
CA GLU A 194 -7.30 15.13 15.21
C GLU A 194 -7.76 16.10 14.10
N LYS A 195 -8.44 17.18 14.50
CA LYS A 195 -8.83 18.27 13.59
C LYS A 195 -7.74 19.32 13.54
N LYS A 196 -6.70 19.10 12.73
CA LYS A 196 -5.58 20.03 12.55
C LYS A 196 -5.37 20.38 11.08
N SER A 197 -5.08 21.65 10.82
CA SER A 197 -4.64 22.08 9.49
C SER A 197 -3.21 21.60 9.22
N ILE A 198 -2.88 21.39 7.94
CA ILE A 198 -1.51 21.10 7.49
C ILE A 198 -0.52 22.16 8.00
N PHE A 199 -0.93 23.43 8.08
CA PHE A 199 -0.10 24.51 8.62
C PHE A 199 0.19 24.37 10.12
N GLN A 200 -0.79 23.94 10.93
CA GLN A 200 -0.58 23.68 12.35
C GLN A 200 0.39 22.51 12.57
N LEU A 201 0.28 21.43 11.79
CA LEU A 201 1.19 20.29 11.85
C LEU A 201 2.61 20.69 11.44
N PHE A 202 2.74 21.50 10.40
CA PHE A 202 4.01 22.07 9.96
C PHE A 202 4.67 22.88 11.10
N ASN A 203 3.94 23.80 11.73
CA ASN A 203 4.50 24.61 12.83
C ASN A 203 4.90 23.73 14.03
N GLN A 204 4.10 22.70 14.34
CA GLN A 204 4.43 21.73 15.37
C GLN A 204 5.73 20.97 15.04
N LEU A 205 5.93 20.53 13.79
CA LEU A 205 7.17 19.85 13.40
C LEU A 205 8.36 20.80 13.36
N LYS A 206 8.17 22.01 12.82
CA LYS A 206 9.19 23.05 12.69
C LYS A 206 9.79 23.46 14.03
N SER A 207 9.03 23.33 15.13
CA SER A 207 9.56 23.56 16.48
C SER A 207 10.57 22.50 16.94
N LYS A 208 10.59 21.32 16.31
CA LYS A 208 11.44 20.18 16.65
C LYS A 208 12.63 20.01 15.70
N ILE A 209 12.42 20.26 14.41
CA ILE A 209 13.44 20.06 13.36
C ILE A 209 13.48 21.23 12.37
N LYS A 210 14.61 21.40 11.69
CA LYS A 210 14.75 22.36 10.59
C LYS A 210 14.08 21.80 9.33
N ILE A 211 12.99 22.43 8.89
CA ILE A 211 12.23 22.02 7.70
C ILE A 211 11.57 23.23 7.02
N SER A 212 11.53 23.23 5.68
CA SER A 212 10.81 24.24 4.90
C SER A 212 9.32 23.88 4.77
N LYS A 213 8.48 24.90 4.54
CA LYS A 213 7.05 24.68 4.32
C LYS A 213 6.83 23.82 3.07
N ASP A 214 7.55 24.10 1.99
CA ASP A 214 7.38 23.40 0.71
C ASP A 214 7.70 21.90 0.84
N ARG A 215 8.82 21.55 1.49
CA ARG A 215 9.19 20.14 1.73
C ARG A 215 8.13 19.39 2.54
N PHE A 216 7.56 20.02 3.57
CA PHE A 216 6.51 19.41 4.38
C PHE A 216 5.24 19.12 3.58
N TYR A 217 4.81 20.10 2.78
CA TYR A 217 3.56 20.00 2.00
C TYR A 217 3.71 19.03 0.83
N GLU A 218 4.88 19.00 0.17
CA GLU A 218 5.21 18.02 -0.86
C GLU A 218 5.13 16.59 -0.32
N GLU A 219 5.72 16.33 0.86
CA GLU A 219 5.67 15.00 1.47
C GLU A 219 4.24 14.62 1.90
N CYS A 220 3.46 15.56 2.45
CA CYS A 220 2.05 15.32 2.77
C CYS A 220 1.25 14.91 1.53
N LYS A 221 1.45 15.61 0.40
CA LYS A 221 0.80 15.28 -0.87
C LYS A 221 1.24 13.91 -1.37
N GLU A 222 2.53 13.59 -1.28
CA GLU A 222 3.03 12.28 -1.69
C GLU A 222 2.47 11.13 -0.84
N LEU A 223 2.32 11.33 0.46
CA LEU A 223 1.70 10.34 1.36
C LEU A 223 0.21 10.18 1.06
N GLU A 224 -0.48 11.25 0.67
CA GLU A 224 -1.88 11.21 0.20
C GLU A 224 -1.99 10.47 -1.15
N ASP A 225 -1.14 10.78 -2.12
CA ASP A 225 -1.12 10.13 -3.44
C ASP A 225 -0.80 8.62 -3.39
N LYS A 226 -0.11 8.18 -2.32
CA LYS A 226 0.19 6.76 -2.03
C LYS A 226 -0.88 6.05 -1.20
N ASN A 227 -1.94 6.76 -0.80
CA ASN A 227 -2.92 6.29 0.19
C ASN A 227 -2.27 5.85 1.52
N SER A 228 -1.13 6.42 1.89
CA SER A 228 -0.49 6.17 3.18
C SER A 228 -1.09 7.03 4.30
N ILE A 229 -1.50 8.24 3.96
CA ILE A 229 -2.20 9.18 4.85
C ILE A 229 -3.41 9.72 4.10
N PHE A 230 -4.51 9.95 4.81
CA PHE A 230 -5.74 10.52 4.25
C PHE A 230 -6.09 11.81 4.98
N PHE A 231 -6.37 12.87 4.23
CA PHE A 231 -6.88 14.13 4.77
C PHE A 231 -8.36 14.28 4.44
N VAL A 232 -9.23 13.98 5.40
CA VAL A 232 -10.68 13.87 5.21
C VAL A 232 -11.37 15.13 5.69
N GLY A 233 -11.98 15.88 4.76
CA GLY A 233 -12.82 17.03 5.08
C GLY A 233 -14.21 16.63 5.56
N LYS A 234 -14.95 17.58 6.15
CA LYS A 234 -16.35 17.36 6.53
C LYS A 234 -17.27 17.45 5.30
N TYR A 235 -18.35 16.65 5.28
CA TYR A 235 -19.34 16.67 4.20
C TYR A 235 -19.85 18.10 3.93
N ASN A 236 -19.88 18.51 2.65
CA ASN A 236 -20.32 19.85 2.20
C ASN A 236 -19.64 21.03 2.92
N GLN A 237 -18.45 20.83 3.48
CA GLN A 237 -17.69 21.89 4.17
C GLN A 237 -16.21 21.84 3.77
N GLU A 238 -15.92 22.21 2.52
CA GLU A 238 -14.56 22.16 1.95
C GLU A 238 -13.54 23.00 2.74
N LYS A 239 -13.98 24.09 3.39
CA LYS A 239 -13.13 24.97 4.20
C LYS A 239 -12.89 24.46 5.62
N SER A 240 -13.52 23.35 6.02
CA SER A 240 -13.35 22.80 7.36
C SER A 240 -11.96 22.20 7.54
N LEU A 241 -11.49 22.17 8.80
CA LEU A 241 -10.30 21.41 9.15
C LEU A 241 -10.52 19.94 8.81
N LYS A 242 -9.55 19.36 8.11
CA LYS A 242 -9.55 17.94 7.74
C LYS A 242 -9.10 17.10 8.94
N LYS A 243 -9.70 15.92 9.10
CA LYS A 243 -9.18 14.85 9.97
C LYS A 243 -8.10 14.06 9.23
N ILE A 244 -7.17 13.49 9.99
CA ILE A 244 -6.03 12.74 9.45
C ILE A 244 -6.22 11.27 9.78
N TYR A 245 -5.97 10.40 8.80
CA TYR A 245 -6.05 8.96 8.97
C TYR A 245 -4.86 8.29 8.31
N SER A 246 -4.51 7.09 8.77
CA SER A 246 -3.41 6.30 8.19
C SER A 246 -3.93 4.94 7.74
N TYR A 247 -3.38 4.39 6.66
CA TYR A 247 -3.79 3.09 6.10
C TYR A 247 -3.61 1.89 7.04
N ASN A 248 -2.87 2.07 8.15
CA ASN A 248 -2.82 1.14 9.25
C ASN A 248 -2.96 1.90 10.58
N TYR A 249 -4.06 1.66 11.28
CA TYR A 249 -4.39 2.33 12.54
C TYR A 249 -3.44 1.98 13.69
N ALA A 250 -2.80 0.82 13.66
CA ALA A 250 -1.92 0.39 14.74
C ALA A 250 -0.55 1.10 14.72
N PHE A 251 -0.22 1.85 13.66
CA PHE A 251 1.05 2.58 13.61
C PHE A 251 1.21 3.58 14.75
N LEU A 252 0.13 4.15 15.28
CA LEU A 252 0.20 5.04 16.43
C LEU A 252 0.76 4.33 17.67
N GLY A 253 0.20 3.18 18.05
CA GLY A 253 0.71 2.34 19.13
C GLY A 253 2.13 1.80 18.90
N ALA A 254 2.63 1.77 17.66
CA ALA A 254 4.02 1.38 17.37
C ALA A 254 5.04 2.52 17.57
N ILE A 255 4.62 3.78 17.54
CA ILE A 255 5.51 4.95 17.69
C ILE A 255 5.28 5.73 18.99
N SER A 256 4.21 5.43 19.72
CA SER A 256 3.84 6.13 20.95
C SER A 256 3.41 5.16 22.04
N PHE A 257 3.87 5.40 23.26
CA PHE A 257 3.37 4.73 24.47
C PHE A 257 2.02 5.31 24.94
N SER A 258 1.60 6.46 24.39
CA SER A 258 0.33 7.09 24.75
C SER A 258 -0.84 6.28 24.17
N LYS A 259 -1.68 5.73 25.05
CA LYS A 259 -2.88 4.99 24.64
C LYS A 259 -3.92 5.96 24.09
N LYS A 260 -4.09 5.95 22.77
CA LYS A 260 -5.07 6.76 22.02
C LYS A 260 -6.06 5.84 21.30
N PHE A 261 -6.65 4.91 22.06
CA PHE A 261 -7.53 3.88 21.50
C PHE A 261 -8.70 4.46 20.70
N LYS A 262 -9.31 5.57 21.17
CA LYS A 262 -10.39 6.22 20.43
C LYS A 262 -9.95 6.60 19.02
N GLN A 263 -8.77 7.18 18.87
CA GLN A 263 -8.23 7.61 17.59
C GLN A 263 -7.89 6.41 16.70
N GLU A 264 -7.25 5.37 17.25
CA GLU A 264 -6.93 4.13 16.52
C GLU A 264 -8.20 3.42 16.03
N PHE A 265 -9.20 3.29 16.90
CA PHE A 265 -10.48 2.68 16.57
C PHE A 265 -11.24 3.49 15.51
N THR A 266 -11.27 4.82 15.64
CA THR A 266 -11.92 5.69 14.64
C THR A 266 -11.23 5.58 13.28
N ASN A 267 -9.89 5.48 13.26
CA ASN A 267 -9.14 5.23 12.04
C ASN A 267 -9.44 3.84 11.44
N MET A 268 -9.57 2.79 12.26
CA MET A 268 -10.00 1.47 11.79
C MET A 268 -11.37 1.54 11.09
N ILE A 269 -12.37 2.14 11.74
CA ILE A 269 -13.71 2.28 11.17
C ILE A 269 -13.68 3.11 9.88
N PHE A 270 -12.87 4.17 9.83
CA PHE A 270 -12.67 4.93 8.60
C PHE A 270 -12.20 4.05 7.44
N LEU A 271 -11.21 3.19 7.65
CA LEU A 271 -10.68 2.31 6.60
C LEU A 271 -11.71 1.27 6.12
N GLU A 272 -12.49 0.70 7.02
CA GLU A 272 -13.59 -0.22 6.67
C GLU A 272 -14.64 0.48 5.78
N LEU A 273 -15.02 1.71 6.14
CA LEU A 273 -15.96 2.50 5.33
C LEU A 273 -15.38 2.94 3.99
N LEU A 274 -14.07 3.24 3.94
CA LEU A 274 -13.35 3.63 2.73
C LEU A 274 -13.36 2.50 1.71
N LYS A 275 -13.07 1.26 2.14
CA LYS A 275 -13.05 0.06 1.29
C LYS A 275 -14.40 -0.19 0.63
N GLU A 276 -15.49 0.00 1.38
CA GLU A 276 -16.87 -0.16 0.92
C GLU A 276 -17.33 0.97 -0.04
N LYS A 277 -16.47 1.94 -0.35
CA LYS A 277 -16.79 3.16 -1.13
C LYS A 277 -17.99 3.93 -0.58
N LYS A 278 -18.29 3.78 0.70
CA LYS A 278 -19.37 4.48 1.40
C LYS A 278 -18.92 5.90 1.79
N LEU A 279 -18.43 6.67 0.82
CA LEU A 279 -17.91 8.03 1.02
C LEU A 279 -18.91 8.93 1.74
N PHE A 280 -20.20 8.80 1.43
CA PHE A 280 -21.26 9.57 2.08
C PHE A 280 -21.34 9.29 3.60
N ILE A 281 -21.18 8.03 4.01
CA ILE A 281 -21.19 7.61 5.41
C ILE A 281 -19.89 8.03 6.10
N ILE A 282 -18.74 7.95 5.42
CA ILE A 282 -17.46 8.46 5.94
C ILE A 282 -17.56 9.93 6.33
N LEU A 283 -18.14 10.74 5.45
CA LEU A 283 -18.23 12.19 5.62
C LEU A 283 -19.28 12.61 6.66
N ILE A 284 -20.25 11.75 7.00
CA ILE A 284 -21.31 11.99 7.98
C ILE A 284 -21.01 11.36 9.36
N THR A 285 -20.49 10.14 9.40
CA THR A 285 -20.42 9.33 10.63
C THR A 285 -19.24 9.71 11.52
N LEU A 286 -18.12 10.15 10.93
CA LEU A 286 -16.93 10.62 11.67
C LEU A 286 -17.13 11.99 12.34
N ILE A 287 -18.32 12.58 12.21
CA ILE A 287 -18.79 13.75 12.95
C ILE A 287 -19.39 13.34 14.31
N PHE A 288 -19.95 12.14 14.43
CA PHE A 288 -20.75 11.69 15.57
C PHE A 288 -20.04 10.68 16.50
N ILE A 289 -18.80 10.29 16.19
CA ILE A 289 -17.89 9.51 17.07
C ILE A 289 -16.81 10.45 17.61
#